data_AF-A0A1B8QRU7-F1
#
_entry.id   AF-A0A1B8QRU7-F1
#
_cell.length_a   1.000
_cell.length_b   1.000
_cell.length_c   1.000
_cell.angle_alpha   90.00
_cell.angle_beta   90.00
_cell.angle_gamma   90.00
#
_symmetry.space_group_name_H-M   'P 1'
#
loop_
_entity.id
_entity.type
_entity.pdbx_description
1 polymer ?
#
loop_
_entity_poly.entity_id
_entity_poly.type
_entity_poly.pdbx_seq_one_letter_code
_entity_poly.pdbx_strand_id
1 'polypeptide(L)'
;MSTFTFDGKNFEFPIAVYTTPHSEKALLTAILINLIGFGVAVGFAIITQNAWALAIYAVFALLITSVLLSTKKPAMILHTDKVVMIRPIPRHIAWQDLHFLEQTITNQNGKQSLLYFYTLDKNDKDKEKLLIYLNPKNVSFGNQKYHFDKQKTLAFFNRFKLRDIT
;
A
#
# COMPACT_ATOMS: atom_id res chain seq x y z
N MET A 1 -22.91 -12.08 9.48
CA MET A 1 -22.56 -10.77 10.07
C MET A 1 -21.54 -10.07 9.16
N SER A 2 -21.94 -8.99 8.49
CA SER A 2 -21.18 -8.36 7.38
C SER A 2 -20.35 -7.13 7.78
N THR A 3 -20.29 -6.79 9.07
CA THR A 3 -19.59 -5.60 9.57
C THR A 3 -18.54 -5.92 10.62
N PHE A 4 -17.51 -5.09 10.70
CA PHE A 4 -16.46 -5.08 11.72
C PHE A 4 -16.40 -3.70 12.34
N THR A 5 -16.50 -3.61 13.67
CA THR A 5 -16.48 -2.33 14.37
C THR A 5 -15.15 -2.15 15.12
N PHE A 6 -14.46 -1.06 14.85
CA PHE A 6 -13.19 -0.72 15.48
C PHE A 6 -13.09 0.79 15.71
N ASP A 7 -12.71 1.21 16.92
CA ASP A 7 -12.53 2.62 17.29
C ASP A 7 -13.73 3.52 16.92
N GLY A 8 -14.95 3.01 17.16
CA GLY A 8 -16.20 3.71 16.82
C GLY A 8 -16.51 3.81 15.31
N LYS A 9 -15.75 3.14 14.45
CA LYS A 9 -15.98 3.06 13.00
C LYS A 9 -16.50 1.67 12.62
N ASN A 10 -17.43 1.64 11.67
CA ASN A 10 -17.96 0.41 11.08
C ASN A 10 -17.32 0.19 9.71
N PHE A 11 -16.84 -1.02 9.50
CA PHE A 11 -16.23 -1.49 8.27
C PHE A 11 -17.09 -2.60 7.69
N GLU A 12 -17.57 -2.42 6.47
CA GLU A 12 -18.28 -3.46 5.73
C GLU A 12 -17.29 -4.37 5.02
N PHE A 13 -17.55 -5.67 5.05
CA PHE A 13 -16.76 -6.63 4.30
C PHE A 13 -17.10 -6.61 2.80
N PRO A 14 -16.11 -6.76 1.92
CA PRO A 14 -14.68 -6.91 2.20
C PRO A 14 -13.98 -5.57 2.51
N ILE A 15 -13.05 -5.56 3.47
CA ILE A 15 -12.32 -4.36 3.89
C ILE A 15 -11.04 -4.23 3.08
N ALA A 16 -11.00 -3.25 2.19
CA ALA A 16 -9.78 -2.95 1.44
C ALA A 16 -8.77 -2.17 2.30
N VAL A 17 -7.53 -2.65 2.32
CA VAL A 17 -6.38 -2.05 3.01
C VAL A 17 -5.44 -1.49 1.98
N TYR A 18 -5.19 -0.19 2.03
CA TYR A 18 -4.32 0.52 1.12
C TYR A 18 -3.06 0.92 1.84
N THR A 19 -1.93 0.77 1.17
CA THR A 19 -0.73 1.51 1.50
C THR A 19 -0.78 2.82 0.74
N THR A 20 -0.86 3.95 1.44
CA THR A 20 -0.56 5.20 0.78
C THR A 20 0.88 5.15 0.29
N PRO A 21 1.16 5.62 -0.94
CA PRO A 21 2.54 5.79 -1.36
C PRO A 21 3.22 6.74 -0.36
N HIS A 22 4.52 6.50 -0.15
CA HIS A 22 5.42 7.26 0.71
C HIS A 22 5.07 8.75 0.79
N SER A 23 4.25 9.15 1.76
CA SER A 23 3.81 10.53 2.02
C SER A 23 3.03 11.23 0.88
N GLU A 24 2.03 12.05 1.24
CA GLU A 24 1.41 13.04 0.33
C GLU A 24 2.46 13.91 -0.39
N LYS A 25 3.63 14.10 0.24
CA LYS A 25 4.77 14.81 -0.35
C LYS A 25 5.29 14.11 -1.60
N ALA A 26 5.36 12.78 -1.69
CA ALA A 26 5.83 12.12 -2.91
C ALA A 26 4.85 12.27 -4.08
N LEU A 27 3.55 12.26 -3.79
CA LEU A 27 2.51 12.55 -4.79
C LEU A 27 2.66 13.99 -5.30
N LEU A 28 2.79 14.95 -4.38
CA LEU A 28 3.00 16.36 -4.72
C LEU A 28 4.28 16.55 -5.54
N THR A 29 5.40 15.93 -5.13
CA THR A 29 6.67 15.96 -5.85
C THR A 29 6.56 15.36 -7.25
N ALA A 30 5.85 14.23 -7.42
CA ALA A 30 5.64 13.62 -8.73
C ALA A 30 4.81 14.51 -9.68
N ILE A 31 3.80 15.22 -9.15
CA ILE A 31 3.04 16.22 -9.92
C ILE A 31 3.95 17.39 -10.31
N LEU A 32 4.76 17.90 -9.37
CA LEU A 32 5.66 19.03 -9.61
C LEU A 32 6.71 18.70 -10.69
N ILE A 33 7.33 17.52 -10.61
CA ILE A 33 8.29 17.03 -11.61
C ILE A 33 7.63 16.93 -12.98
N ASN A 34 6.39 16.43 -13.06
CA ASN A 34 5.63 16.37 -14.32
C ASN A 34 5.39 17.76 -14.92
N LEU A 35 5.02 18.75 -14.10
CA LEU A 35 4.79 20.13 -14.55
C LEU A 35 6.08 20.78 -15.08
N ILE A 36 7.20 20.61 -14.36
CA ILE A 36 8.50 21.12 -14.79
C ILE A 36 8.93 20.44 -16.09
N GLY A 37 8.82 19.10 -16.15
CA GLY A 37 9.15 18.33 -17.36
C GLY A 37 8.33 18.75 -18.57
N PHE A 38 7.05 19.08 -18.39
CA PHE A 38 6.20 19.60 -19.45
C PHE A 38 6.71 20.95 -19.98
N GLY A 39 7.03 21.89 -19.08
CA GLY A 39 7.55 23.19 -19.44
C GLY A 39 8.86 23.10 -20.22
N VAL A 40 9.77 22.21 -19.81
CA VAL A 40 11.03 21.95 -20.54
C VAL A 40 10.76 21.36 -21.92
N ALA A 41 9.85 20.38 -22.03
CA ALA A 41 9.52 19.75 -23.31
C ALA A 41 8.89 20.74 -24.30
N VAL A 42 7.97 21.60 -23.82
CA VAL A 42 7.36 22.67 -24.62
C VAL A 42 8.41 23.68 -25.06
N GLY A 43 9.25 24.16 -24.14
CA GLY A 43 10.31 25.13 -24.45
C GLY A 43 11.28 24.59 -25.50
N PHE A 44 11.70 23.33 -25.37
CA PHE A 44 12.56 22.67 -26.35
C PHE A 44 11.87 22.51 -27.70
N ALA A 45 10.59 22.13 -27.72
CA ALA A 45 9.82 21.99 -28.97
C ALA A 45 9.66 23.32 -29.71
N ILE A 46 9.49 24.43 -28.98
CA ILE A 46 9.42 25.78 -29.56
C ILE A 46 10.77 26.20 -30.14
N ILE A 47 11.87 26.04 -29.38
CA ILE A 47 13.21 26.44 -29.79
C ILE A 47 13.70 25.65 -31.01
N THR A 48 13.46 24.34 -31.00
CA THR A 48 13.98 23.42 -32.03
C THR A 48 12.99 23.15 -33.16
N GLN A 49 11.76 23.66 -33.05
CA GLN A 49 10.63 23.36 -33.94
C GLN A 49 10.40 21.86 -34.13
N ASN A 50 10.71 21.07 -33.09
CA ASN A 50 10.71 19.61 -33.14
C ASN A 50 9.86 19.02 -32.01
N ALA A 51 8.84 18.25 -32.38
CA ALA A 51 7.90 17.64 -31.44
C ALA A 51 8.41 16.36 -30.75
N TRP A 52 9.60 15.85 -31.09
CA TRP A 52 10.15 14.63 -30.49
C TRP A 52 10.29 14.74 -28.95
N ALA A 53 10.62 15.92 -28.43
CA ALA A 53 10.70 16.15 -26.98
C ALA A 53 9.33 16.01 -26.28
N LEU A 54 8.24 16.44 -26.94
CA LEU A 54 6.88 16.27 -26.43
C LEU A 54 6.45 14.80 -26.44
N ALA A 55 6.83 14.05 -27.49
CA ALA A 55 6.54 12.62 -27.57
C ALA A 55 7.25 11.82 -26.46
N ILE A 56 8.54 12.10 -26.22
CA ILE A 56 9.30 11.49 -25.12
C ILE A 56 8.67 11.84 -23.77
N TYR A 57 8.33 13.12 -23.56
CA TYR A 57 7.64 13.56 -22.35
C TYR A 57 6.31 12.82 -22.13
N ALA A 58 5.49 12.67 -23.17
CA ALA A 58 4.20 11.98 -23.08
C ALA A 58 4.36 10.53 -22.60
N VAL A 59 5.38 9.82 -23.07
CA VAL A 59 5.70 8.45 -22.60
C VAL A 59 6.06 8.45 -21.11
N PHE A 60 6.92 9.38 -20.66
CA PHE A 60 7.27 9.50 -19.25
C PHE A 60 6.07 9.88 -18.36
N ALA A 61 5.22 10.80 -18.82
CA ALA A 61 4.01 11.20 -18.12
C ALA A 61 3.05 10.02 -17.93
N LEU A 62 2.90 9.16 -18.96
CA LEU A 62 2.11 7.93 -18.86
C LEU A 62 2.71 6.94 -17.86
N LEU A 63 4.02 6.76 -17.85
CA LEU A 63 4.71 5.91 -16.87
C LEU A 63 4.48 6.40 -15.44
N ILE A 64 4.69 7.69 -15.16
CA ILE A 64 4.44 8.26 -13.83
C ILE A 64 2.97 8.09 -13.43
N THR A 65 2.04 8.38 -14.34
CA THR A 65 0.60 8.22 -14.08
C THR A 65 0.23 6.76 -13.77
N SER A 66 0.82 5.78 -14.48
CA SER A 66 0.60 4.36 -14.22
C SER A 66 1.06 3.93 -12.82
N VAL A 67 2.18 4.48 -12.35
CA VAL A 67 2.68 4.26 -10.99
C VAL A 67 1.73 4.88 -9.99
N LEU A 68 1.28 6.12 -10.20
CA LEU A 68 0.31 6.80 -9.34
C LEU A 68 -1.03 6.04 -9.26
N LEU A 69 -1.57 5.55 -10.38
CA LEU A 69 -2.78 4.73 -10.38
C LEU A 69 -2.58 3.40 -9.64
N SER A 70 -1.39 2.81 -9.72
CA SER A 70 -1.07 1.58 -8.99
C SER A 70 -1.11 1.78 -7.47
N THR A 71 -0.89 3.01 -6.98
CA THR A 71 -1.03 3.34 -5.55
C THR A 71 -2.48 3.40 -5.07
N LYS A 72 -3.44 3.51 -5.99
CA LYS A 72 -4.88 3.38 -5.69
C LYS A 72 -5.34 1.93 -5.59
N LYS A 73 -4.48 0.94 -5.86
CA LYS A 73 -4.83 -0.47 -5.64
C LYS A 73 -4.66 -0.83 -4.17
N PRO A 74 -5.57 -1.63 -3.57
CA PRO A 74 -5.34 -2.15 -2.23
C PRO A 74 -4.05 -2.98 -2.20
N ALA A 75 -3.37 -2.98 -1.04
CA ALA A 75 -2.28 -3.90 -0.77
C ALA A 75 -2.84 -5.28 -0.42
N MET A 76 -3.91 -5.31 0.37
CA MET A 76 -4.66 -6.50 0.75
C MET A 76 -6.15 -6.19 0.91
N ILE A 77 -6.97 -7.22 0.82
CA ILE A 77 -8.42 -7.17 1.04
C ILE A 77 -8.74 -8.19 2.13
N LEU A 78 -9.37 -7.71 3.21
CA LEU A 78 -9.77 -8.53 4.35
C LEU A 78 -11.20 -9.01 4.13
N HIS A 79 -11.39 -10.32 4.07
CA HIS A 79 -12.68 -10.96 4.14
C HIS A 79 -12.88 -11.55 5.54
N THR A 80 -14.08 -12.04 5.82
CA THR A 80 -14.42 -12.70 7.08
C THR A 80 -13.68 -14.03 7.28
N ASP A 81 -13.32 -14.73 6.21
CA ASP A 81 -12.72 -16.06 6.24
C ASP A 81 -11.24 -16.07 5.84
N LYS A 82 -10.81 -15.03 5.10
CA LYS A 82 -9.48 -14.99 4.47
C LYS A 82 -8.97 -13.58 4.25
N VAL A 83 -7.68 -13.50 3.97
CA VAL A 83 -7.02 -12.33 3.41
C VAL A 83 -6.65 -12.60 1.96
N VAL A 84 -6.96 -11.64 1.10
CA VAL A 84 -6.47 -11.63 -0.28
C VAL A 84 -5.35 -10.60 -0.38
N MET A 85 -4.12 -11.07 -0.50
CA MET A 85 -2.99 -10.23 -0.87
C MET A 85 -3.15 -9.86 -2.34
N ILE A 86 -3.06 -8.56 -2.66
CA ILE A 86 -3.19 -8.06 -4.03
C ILE A 86 -1.81 -7.70 -4.59
N ARG A 87 -0.90 -7.25 -3.73
CA ARG A 87 0.49 -6.88 -4.06
C ARG A 87 1.44 -7.47 -3.01
N PRO A 88 2.70 -7.79 -3.35
CA PRO A 88 3.28 -7.77 -4.70
C PRO A 88 2.80 -8.92 -5.60
N ILE A 89 2.43 -10.07 -5.01
CA ILE A 89 1.94 -11.26 -5.74
C ILE A 89 0.56 -11.64 -5.21
N PRO A 90 -0.48 -11.74 -6.05
CA PRO A 90 -1.81 -12.11 -5.62
C PRO A 90 -1.86 -13.47 -4.94
N ARG A 91 -2.40 -13.54 -3.72
CA ARG A 91 -2.56 -14.78 -2.95
C ARG A 91 -3.78 -14.73 -2.05
N HIS A 92 -4.48 -15.86 -1.94
CA HIS A 92 -5.55 -16.08 -0.98
C HIS A 92 -5.00 -16.87 0.21
N ILE A 93 -5.22 -16.38 1.42
CA ILE A 93 -4.63 -16.93 2.64
C ILE A 93 -5.70 -16.95 3.71
N ALA A 94 -5.98 -18.12 4.28
CA ALA A 94 -6.88 -18.22 5.42
C ALA A 94 -6.27 -17.50 6.63
N TRP A 95 -7.10 -16.89 7.48
CA TRP A 95 -6.61 -16.14 8.63
C TRP A 95 -5.77 -16.97 9.60
N GLN A 96 -6.13 -18.24 9.78
CA GLN A 96 -5.40 -19.19 10.63
C GLN A 96 -3.96 -19.44 10.17
N ASP A 97 -3.68 -19.34 8.86
CA ASP A 97 -2.36 -19.56 8.28
C ASP A 97 -1.55 -18.25 8.18
N LEU A 98 -2.20 -17.10 8.42
CA LEU A 98 -1.58 -15.78 8.32
C LEU A 98 -0.99 -15.37 9.67
N HIS A 99 0.31 -15.18 9.67
CA HIS A 99 1.04 -14.61 10.79
C HIS A 99 1.41 -13.17 10.48
N PHE A 100 1.46 -12.35 11.53
CA PHE A 100 2.06 -11.03 11.40
C PHE A 100 2.75 -10.62 12.69
N LEU A 101 3.78 -9.80 12.54
CA LEU A 101 4.54 -9.24 13.64
C LEU A 101 4.98 -7.81 13.32
N GLU A 102 5.23 -7.04 14.37
CA GLU A 102 5.83 -5.72 14.25
C GLU A 102 7.35 -5.82 14.36
N GLN A 103 8.07 -5.24 13.40
CA GLN A 103 9.52 -5.09 13.44
C GLN A 103 9.89 -3.62 13.28
N THR A 104 10.91 -3.19 14.03
CA THR A 104 11.51 -1.86 13.84
C THR A 104 12.78 -2.01 13.03
N ILE A 105 12.79 -1.41 11.84
CA ILE A 105 14.00 -1.28 11.03
C ILE A 105 14.62 0.10 11.25
N THR A 106 15.94 0.19 11.19
CA THR A 106 16.66 1.47 11.19
C THR A 106 17.20 1.69 9.79
N ASN A 107 16.81 2.79 9.15
CA ASN A 107 17.32 3.21 7.84
C ASN A 107 17.93 4.62 7.93
N GLN A 108 18.42 5.15 6.80
CA GLN A 108 18.99 6.50 6.72
C GLN A 108 18.00 7.60 7.13
N ASN A 109 16.69 7.32 7.09
CA ASN A 109 15.61 8.23 7.50
C ASN A 109 15.16 8.00 8.97
N GLY A 110 15.87 7.16 9.72
CA GLY A 110 15.61 6.87 11.14
C GLY A 110 14.96 5.51 11.40
N LYS A 111 14.33 5.38 12.58
CA LYS A 111 13.62 4.16 12.99
C LYS A 111 12.22 4.12 12.37
N GLN A 112 11.93 3.07 11.62
CA GLN A 112 10.65 2.82 11.00
C GLN A 112 10.07 1.49 11.49
N SER A 113 8.85 1.54 12.01
CA SER A 113 8.09 0.34 12.33
C SER A 113 7.42 -0.19 11.07
N LEU A 114 7.44 -1.50 10.90
CA LEU A 114 6.86 -2.24 9.79
C LEU A 114 6.08 -3.44 10.34
N LEU A 115 4.91 -3.67 9.77
CA LEU A 115 4.08 -4.84 9.97
C LEU A 115 4.43 -5.88 8.92
N TYR A 116 5.05 -6.97 9.33
CA TYR A 116 5.44 -8.08 8.46
C TYR A 116 4.34 -9.12 8.45
N PHE A 117 3.79 -9.43 7.28
CA PHE A 117 2.79 -10.48 7.08
C PHE A 117 3.45 -11.66 6.38
N TYR A 118 3.31 -12.85 6.96
CA TYR A 118 3.97 -14.06 6.49
C TYR A 118 3.13 -15.32 6.73
N THR A 119 3.48 -16.39 6.04
CA THR A 119 2.99 -17.76 6.29
C THR A 119 4.17 -18.64 6.67
N LEU A 120 3.93 -19.73 7.39
CA LEU A 120 4.94 -20.76 7.61
C LEU A 120 4.96 -21.74 6.43
N ASP A 121 6.13 -22.27 6.07
CA ASP A 121 6.23 -23.33 5.06
C ASP A 121 5.54 -24.60 5.55
N LYS A 122 4.84 -25.30 4.65
CA LYS A 122 4.14 -26.54 4.99
C LYS A 122 5.09 -27.67 5.35
N ASN A 123 6.29 -27.66 4.77
CA ASN A 123 7.30 -28.70 4.94
C ASN A 123 8.31 -28.35 6.04
N ASP A 124 8.42 -27.07 6.39
CA ASP A 124 9.33 -26.57 7.42
C ASP A 124 8.65 -25.43 8.18
N LYS A 125 8.08 -25.78 9.35
CA LYS A 125 7.30 -24.83 10.15
C LYS A 125 8.13 -23.69 10.75
N ASP A 126 9.45 -23.80 10.72
CA ASP A 126 10.35 -22.73 11.18
C ASP A 126 10.71 -21.77 10.04
N LYS A 127 10.35 -22.11 8.80
CA LYS A 127 10.63 -21.29 7.62
C LYS A 127 9.50 -20.31 7.34
N GLU A 128 9.76 -19.05 7.64
CA GLU A 128 8.86 -17.95 7.34
C GLU A 128 8.90 -17.57 5.85
N LYS A 129 7.72 -17.46 5.23
CA LYS A 129 7.55 -16.96 3.86
C LYS A 129 6.88 -15.60 3.91
N LEU A 130 7.68 -14.54 3.76
CA LEU A 130 7.20 -13.17 3.68
C LEU A 130 6.21 -12.99 2.51
N LEU A 131 5.10 -12.32 2.80
CA LEU A 131 4.07 -12.00 1.83
C LEU A 131 4.11 -10.52 1.47
N ILE A 132 4.07 -9.67 2.49
CA ILE A 132 4.10 -8.21 2.37
C ILE A 132 4.56 -7.61 3.71
N TYR A 133 5.19 -6.44 3.65
CA TYR A 133 5.37 -5.57 4.81
C TYR A 133 4.59 -4.27 4.61
N LEU A 134 3.95 -3.76 5.66
CA LEU A 134 3.22 -2.50 5.65
C LEU A 134 3.86 -1.53 6.64
N ASN A 135 4.01 -0.25 6.28
CA ASN A 135 4.26 0.76 7.30
C ASN A 135 2.92 1.16 7.93
N PRO A 136 2.67 0.89 9.21
CA PRO A 136 1.38 1.16 9.86
C PRO A 136 1.00 2.64 9.82
N LYS A 137 1.96 3.58 9.74
CA LYS A 137 1.69 5.01 9.57
C LYS A 137 1.15 5.39 8.19
N ASN A 138 1.22 4.48 7.22
CA ASN A 138 0.79 4.71 5.83
C ASN A 138 -0.33 3.75 5.43
N VAL A 139 -1.04 3.16 6.41
CA VAL A 139 -2.17 2.28 6.13
C VAL A 139 -3.46 3.07 6.16
N SER A 140 -4.33 2.81 5.19
CA SER A 140 -5.71 3.30 5.22
C SER A 140 -6.70 2.18 4.88
N PHE A 141 -7.91 2.31 5.38
CA PHE A 141 -8.95 1.28 5.32
C PHE A 141 -10.22 1.80 4.66
N GLY A 142 -11.00 0.89 4.08
CA GLY A 142 -12.36 1.19 3.57
C GLY A 142 -12.33 2.21 2.43
N ASN A 143 -11.59 1.91 1.37
CA ASN A 143 -11.37 2.81 0.23
C ASN A 143 -10.71 4.14 0.61
N GLN A 144 -9.66 4.06 1.42
CA GLN A 144 -8.86 5.21 1.88
C GLN A 144 -9.62 6.21 2.78
N LYS A 145 -10.80 5.84 3.29
CA LYS A 145 -11.64 6.71 4.14
C LYS A 145 -11.12 6.83 5.57
N TYR A 146 -10.50 5.76 6.08
CA TYR A 146 -10.09 5.71 7.48
C TYR A 146 -8.58 5.57 7.58
N HIS A 147 -7.96 6.51 8.30
CA HIS A 147 -6.56 6.49 8.66
C HIS A 147 -6.42 6.44 10.18
N PHE A 148 -5.53 5.59 10.65
CA PHE A 148 -5.26 5.41 12.07
C PHE A 148 -3.78 5.66 12.33
N ASP A 149 -3.47 6.10 13.55
CA ASP A 149 -2.08 6.13 13.98
C ASP A 149 -1.48 4.70 14.02
N LYS A 150 -0.17 4.64 14.27
CA LYS A 150 0.56 3.37 14.35
C LYS A 150 -0.08 2.39 15.33
N GLN A 151 -0.39 2.83 16.55
CA GLN A 151 -0.86 1.94 17.63
C GLN A 151 -2.26 1.41 17.31
N LYS A 152 -3.15 2.28 16.84
CA LYS A 152 -4.50 1.89 16.42
C LYS A 152 -4.49 0.97 15.21
N THR A 153 -3.58 1.19 14.25
CA THR A 153 -3.41 0.26 13.11
C THR A 153 -2.98 -1.12 13.56
N LEU A 154 -2.05 -1.23 14.51
CA LEU A 154 -1.64 -2.52 15.10
C LEU A 154 -2.80 -3.19 15.84
N ALA A 155 -3.52 -2.43 16.68
CA ALA A 155 -4.68 -2.92 17.41
C ALA A 155 -5.81 -3.38 16.48
N PHE A 156 -5.98 -2.73 15.31
CA PHE A 156 -6.93 -3.14 14.29
C PHE A 156 -6.64 -4.57 13.82
N PHE A 157 -5.41 -4.85 13.36
CA PHE A 157 -5.05 -6.18 12.86
C PHE A 157 -5.07 -7.24 13.97
N ASN A 158 -4.65 -6.91 15.19
CA ASN A 158 -4.71 -7.82 16.33
C ASN A 158 -6.16 -8.20 16.65
N ARG A 159 -7.06 -7.21 16.77
CA ARG A 159 -8.47 -7.47 17.07
C ARG A 159 -9.15 -8.24 15.93
N PHE A 160 -8.78 -7.94 14.70
CA PHE A 160 -9.30 -8.63 13.53
C PHE A 160 -8.91 -10.12 13.56
N LYS A 161 -7.63 -10.43 13.76
CA LYS A 161 -7.15 -11.82 13.86
C LYS A 161 -7.80 -12.60 15.01
N LEU A 162 -8.00 -11.97 16.17
CA LEU A 162 -8.65 -12.61 17.32
C LEU A 162 -10.11 -12.98 17.04
N ARG A 163 -10.84 -12.16 16.26
CA ARG A 163 -12.23 -12.43 15.89
C ARG A 163 -12.36 -13.74 15.09
N ASP A 164 -11.45 -14.00 14.16
CA ASP A 164 -11.58 -15.16 13.25
C ASP A 164 -11.01 -16.45 13.84
N ILE A 165 -10.38 -16.39 15.03
CA ILE A 165 -9.93 -17.57 15.78
C ILE A 165 -11.02 -18.08 16.76
N THR A 166 -12.02 -17.25 17.08
CA THR A 166 -13.17 -17.58 17.94
C THR A 166 -14.41 -17.91 17.15
#